data_AF-A0A4V1SDW7-F1
#
_entry.id   AF-A0A4V1SDW7-F1
#
_cell.length_a   1.000
_cell.length_b   1.000
_cell.length_c   1.000
_cell.angle_alpha   90.00
_cell.angle_beta   90.00
_cell.angle_gamma   90.00
#
_symmetry.space_group_name_H-M   'P 1'
#
loop_
_entity.id
_entity.type
_entity.pdbx_description
1 polymer ?
#
loop_
_entity_poly.entity_id
_entity_poly.type
_entity_poly.pdbx_seq_one_letter_code
_entity_poly.pdbx_strand_id
1 'polypeptide(L)' 'MTLKPLGDSAWLVEFSGETGAAALAKVTGLVAALEKNRPEGVLDVVPSFAAVAVH' A
#
# COMPACT_ATOMS: atom_id res chain seq x y z
N MET A 1 5.34 -2.96 9.50
CA MET A 1 4.69 -2.04 8.55
C MET A 1 5.19 -0.64 8.82
N THR A 2 5.70 0.04 7.81
CA THR A 2 6.18 1.41 7.87
C THR A 2 5.44 2.26 6.86
N LEU A 3 5.12 3.50 7.24
CA LEU A 3 4.50 4.49 6.36
C LEU A 3 5.53 5.60 6.14
N LYS A 4 5.87 5.89 4.89
CA LYS A 4 6.83 6.93 4.54
C LYS A 4 6.32 7.79 3.38
N PRO A 5 6.72 9.07 3.31
CA PRO A 5 6.41 9.90 2.16
C PRO A 5 7.06 9.31 0.89
N LEU A 6 6.36 9.44 -0.23
CA LEU A 6 6.80 9.08 -1.57
C LEU A 6 6.64 10.31 -2.47
N GLY A 7 7.66 11.17 -2.49
CA GLY A 7 7.56 12.49 -3.10
C GLY A 7 6.63 13.40 -2.30
N ASP A 8 6.00 14.36 -3.00
CA ASP A 8 5.29 15.46 -2.34
C ASP A 8 3.81 15.16 -2.07
N SER A 9 3.22 14.21 -2.81
CA SER A 9 1.77 13.96 -2.80
C SER A 9 1.39 12.50 -2.59
N ALA A 10 2.35 11.60 -2.37
CA ALA A 10 2.06 10.19 -2.16
C ALA A 10 2.72 9.64 -0.90
N TRP A 11 2.20 8.51 -0.44
CA TRP A 11 2.71 7.74 0.68
C TRP A 11 3.03 6.32 0.23
N LEU A 12 4.10 5.74 0.77
CA LEU A 12 4.42 4.34 0.62
C LEU A 12 4.18 3.60 1.94
N VAL A 13 3.31 2.60 1.88
CA VAL A 13 3.13 1.60 2.94
C VAL A 13 4.04 0.43 2.63
N GLU A 14 5.05 0.18 3.46
CA GLU A 14 5.97 -0.96 3.31
C GLU A 14 5.71 -2.03 4.37
N PHE A 15 5.68 -3.29 3.93
CA PHE A 15 5.56 -4.48 4.78
C PHE A 15 6.94 -5.12 4.98
N SER A 16 7.85 -4.38 5.60
CA SER A 16 9.21 -4.87 5.90
C SER A 16 9.18 -6.10 6.81
N GLY A 17 10.06 -7.07 6.53
CA GLY A 17 10.22 -8.30 7.30
C GLY A 17 9.34 -9.47 6.84
N GLU A 18 8.44 -9.24 5.88
CA GLU A 18 7.65 -10.29 5.23
C GLU A 18 8.12 -10.47 3.78
N THR A 19 8.14 -11.71 3.28
CA THR A 19 8.50 -12.02 1.89
C THR A 19 7.57 -13.08 1.30
N GLY A 20 7.55 -13.18 -0.04
CA GLY A 20 6.79 -14.18 -0.76
C GLY A 20 5.28 -14.06 -0.51
N ALA A 21 4.63 -15.19 -0.23
CA ALA A 21 3.18 -15.25 -0.08
C ALA A 21 2.64 -14.40 1.09
N ALA A 22 3.41 -14.23 2.17
CA ALA A 22 3.00 -13.41 3.31
C ALA A 22 2.94 -11.92 2.93
N ALA A 23 4.00 -11.41 2.30
CA ALA A 23 4.04 -10.04 1.78
C ALA A 23 2.92 -9.79 0.75
N LEU A 24 2.73 -10.74 -0.17
CA LEU A 24 1.66 -10.66 -1.17
C LEU A 24 0.27 -10.57 -0.53
N ALA A 25 -0.01 -11.39 0.49
CA ALA A 25 -1.29 -11.37 1.19
C ALA A 25 -1.57 -10.03 1.90
N LYS A 26 -0.53 -9.38 2.44
CA LYS A 26 -0.65 -8.04 3.04
C LYS A 26 -0.94 -6.97 2.00
N VAL A 27 -0.20 -6.98 0.90
CA VAL A 27 -0.37 -6.04 -0.20
C VAL A 27 -1.78 -6.16 -0.79
N THR A 28 -2.19 -7.37 -1.18
CA THR A 28 -3.51 -7.59 -1.78
C THR A 28 -4.65 -7.30 -0.80
N GLY A 29 -4.47 -7.64 0.48
CA GLY A 29 -5.43 -7.30 1.54
C GLY A 29 -5.62 -5.79 1.72
N LEU A 30 -4.53 -5.02 1.70
CA LEU A 30 -4.60 -3.56 1.80
C LEU A 30 -5.25 -2.94 0.56
N VAL A 31 -4.87 -3.39 -0.64
CA VAL A 31 -5.49 -2.93 -1.89
C VAL A 31 -6.99 -3.19 -1.87
N ALA A 32 -7.42 -4.40 -1.54
CA ALA A 32 -8.85 -4.74 -1.48
C ALA A 32 -9.60 -3.89 -0.44
N ALA A 33 -8.96 -3.55 0.69
CA ALA A 33 -9.55 -2.66 1.69
C ALA A 33 -9.71 -1.23 1.18
N LEU A 34 -8.72 -0.70 0.47
CA LEU A 34 -8.73 0.64 -0.13
C LEU A 34 -9.66 0.74 -1.34
N GLU A 35 -9.84 -0.33 -2.11
CA GLU A 35 -10.84 -0.40 -3.18
C GLU A 35 -12.26 -0.39 -2.61
N LYS A 36 -12.48 -1.13 -1.52
CA LYS A 36 -13.79 -1.19 -0.86
C LYS A 36 -14.16 0.11 -0.16
N ASN A 37 -13.21 0.73 0.54
CA ASN A 37 -13.43 1.90 1.39
C ASN A 37 -12.36 2.95 1.13
N ARG A 38 -12.34 3.52 -0.07
CA ARG A 38 -11.36 4.53 -0.45
C ARG A 38 -11.57 5.82 0.35
N PRO A 39 -10.59 6.29 1.13
CA PRO A 39 -10.69 7.59 1.80
C PRO A 39 -10.81 8.73 0.79
N GLU A 40 -11.53 9.79 1.16
CA GLU A 40 -11.61 11.01 0.35
C GLU A 40 -10.21 11.61 0.17
N GLY A 41 -9.88 12.00 -1.07
CA GLY A 41 -8.56 12.53 -1.42
C GLY A 41 -7.56 11.50 -1.92
N VAL A 42 -7.81 10.19 -1.77
CA VAL A 42 -6.97 9.16 -2.41
C VAL A 42 -7.34 9.05 -3.88
N LEU A 43 -6.39 9.38 -4.74
CA LEU A 43 -6.50 9.40 -6.19
C LEU A 43 -6.07 8.06 -6.79
N ASP A 44 -4.96 7.50 -6.31
CA ASP A 44 -4.40 6.27 -6.88
C ASP A 44 -3.84 5.31 -5.82
N VAL A 45 -3.90 4.01 -6.11
CA VAL A 45 -3.39 2.93 -5.26
C VAL A 45 -2.61 1.96 -6.15
N VAL A 46 -1.28 1.98 -6.01
CA VAL A 46 -0.37 1.20 -6.86
C VAL A 46 0.32 0.12 -6.01
N PRO A 47 -0.02 -1.16 -6.15
CA PRO A 47 0.66 -2.24 -5.45
C PRO A 47 2.06 -2.53 -6.02
N SER A 48 2.95 -2.97 -5.14
CA SER A 48 4.28 -3.52 -5.43
C SER A 48 4.53 -4.76 -4.57
N PHE A 49 5.66 -5.44 -4.77
CA PHE A 49 5.95 -6.76 -4.17
C PHE A 49 5.69 -6.86 -2.66
N ALA A 50 6.13 -5.86 -1.89
CA ALA A 50 5.95 -5.80 -0.43
C ALA A 50 5.53 -4.40 0.04
N ALA A 51 4.90 -3.64 -0.85
CA ALA A 51 4.52 -2.26 -0.57
C ALA A 51 3.27 -1.83 -1.37
N VAL A 52 2.62 -0.77 -0.92
CA VAL A 52 1.54 -0.10 -1.64
C VAL A 52 1.82 1.40 -1.65
N ALA A 53 1.90 1.99 -2.84
CA ALA A 53 1.93 3.44 -3.00
C ALA A 53 0.50 3.97 -3.06
N VAL A 54 0.22 5.06 -2.35
CA VAL A 54 -1.08 5.72 -2.29
C VAL A 54 -0.86 7.20 -2.59
N HIS A 55 -1.45 7.69 -3.67
CA HIS A 55 -1.47 9.12 -4.04
C HIS A 55 -2.82 9.71 -3.69
#